data_AF-A0A931Y6I8-F1
#
_entry.id   AF-A0A931Y6I8-F1
#
_cell.length_a   1.000
_cell.length_b   1.000
_cell.length_c   1.000
_cell.angle_alpha   90.00
_cell.angle_beta   90.00
_cell.angle_gamma   90.00
#
_symmetry.space_group_name_H-M   'P 1'
#
loop_
_entity.id
_entity.type
_entity.pdbx_description
1 polymer ?
#
loop_
_entity_poly.entity_id
_entity_poly.type
_entity_poly.pdbx_seq_one_letter_code
_entity_poly.pdbx_strand_id
1 'polypeptide(L)' 'MVTLPHGYGMRYGGGHPLGPQVNRLTASEHCDPLARTPYHKHVPVRVRPAPARETPGEPS' A
#
# COMPACT_ATOMS: atom_id res chain seq x y z
N MET A 1 -2.99 13.52 9.42
CA MET A 1 -2.24 13.06 8.23
C MET A 1 -1.64 11.70 8.55
N VAL A 2 -1.65 10.77 7.62
CA VAL A 2 -1.00 9.44 7.78
C VAL A 2 0.15 9.39 6.81
N THR A 3 1.30 8.92 7.28
CA THR A 3 2.49 8.72 6.46
C THR A 3 2.85 7.24 6.46
N LEU A 4 3.20 6.73 5.28
CA LEU A 4 3.69 5.38 5.09
C LEU A 4 4.96 5.46 4.25
N PRO A 5 6.04 4.77 4.66
CA PRO A 5 7.22 4.58 3.84
C PRO A 5 6.89 4.07 2.44
N HIS A 6 7.62 4.57 1.46
CA HIS A 6 7.63 4.00 0.12
C HIS A 6 8.24 2.59 0.17
N GLY A 7 7.85 1.70 -0.75
CA GLY A 7 8.48 0.37 -0.88
C GLY A 7 7.79 -0.76 -0.12
N TYR A 8 6.71 -0.50 0.64
CA TYR A 8 5.84 -1.57 1.11
C TYR A 8 5.08 -2.23 -0.04
N GLY A 9 4.70 -3.50 0.17
CA GLY A 9 3.98 -4.30 -0.81
C GLY A 9 4.87 -5.05 -1.81
N MET A 10 6.19 -4.97 -1.67
CA MET A 10 7.12 -5.76 -2.49
C MET A 10 6.96 -7.25 -2.23
N ARG A 11 7.01 -8.03 -3.31
CA ARG A 11 7.05 -9.50 -3.28
C ARG A 11 8.46 -9.93 -3.67
N TYR A 12 9.03 -10.84 -2.89
CA TYR A 12 10.34 -11.43 -3.16
C TYR A 12 10.20 -12.95 -3.26
N GLY A 13 10.83 -13.56 -4.26
CA GLY A 13 10.81 -15.03 -4.44
C GLY A 13 9.42 -15.66 -4.56
N GLY A 14 8.44 -14.93 -5.13
CA GLY A 14 7.04 -15.39 -5.23
C GLY A 14 6.22 -15.30 -3.94
N GLY A 15 6.86 -14.95 -2.80
CA GLY A 15 6.22 -14.84 -1.50
C GLY A 15 5.15 -13.77 -1.39
N HIS A 16 4.47 -13.74 -0.24
CA HIS A 16 3.47 -12.71 0.06
C HIS A 16 4.09 -11.31 0.12
N PRO A 17 3.32 -10.26 -0.22
CA PRO A 17 3.81 -8.88 -0.14
C PRO A 17 4.16 -8.52 1.30
N LEU A 18 5.31 -7.87 1.49
CA LEU A 18 5.74 -7.36 2.78
C LEU A 18 5.05 -6.03 3.07
N GLY A 19 4.13 -6.03 4.03
CA GLY A 19 3.37 -4.84 4.44
C GLY A 19 2.28 -4.43 3.44
N PRO A 20 1.64 -3.27 3.68
CA PRO A 20 0.51 -2.80 2.88
C PRO A 20 0.96 -2.41 1.46
N GLN A 21 0.20 -2.82 0.45
CA GLN A 21 0.48 -2.50 -0.95
C GLN A 21 -0.01 -1.09 -1.30
N VAL A 22 0.65 -0.07 -0.74
CA VAL A 22 0.26 1.35 -0.84
C VAL A 22 0.08 1.83 -2.28
N ASN A 23 0.86 1.29 -3.22
CA ASN A 23 0.75 1.63 -4.64
C ASN A 23 -0.62 1.30 -5.25
N ARG A 24 -1.37 0.33 -4.69
CA ARG A 24 -2.73 0.00 -5.15
C ARG A 24 -3.77 1.09 -4.85
N LEU A 25 -3.44 2.01 -3.95
CA LEU A 25 -4.32 3.13 -3.61
C LEU A 25 -4.18 4.29 -4.61
N THR A 26 -3.12 4.29 -5.42
CA THR A 26 -2.87 5.32 -6.42
C THR A 26 -3.51 4.93 -7.75
N ALA A 27 -4.45 5.74 -8.24
CA ALA A 27 -5.04 5.54 -9.56
C ALA A 27 -4.03 5.93 -10.65
N SER A 28 -3.88 5.09 -11.68
CA SER A 28 -2.96 5.34 -12.79
C SER A 28 -3.45 6.42 -13.75
N GLU A 29 -4.75 6.75 -13.74
CA GLU A 29 -5.28 7.87 -14.51
C GLU A 29 -5.22 9.22 -13.76
N HIS A 30 -5.00 9.21 -12.45
CA HIS A 30 -4.89 10.43 -11.65
C HIS A 30 -3.46 10.97 -11.70
N CYS A 31 -3.18 11.69 -12.78
CA CYS A 31 -1.85 12.14 -13.16
C CYS A 31 -1.86 13.60 -13.57
N ASP A 32 -0.67 14.19 -13.61
CA ASP A 32 -0.44 15.46 -14.28
C ASP A 32 -0.90 15.38 -15.75
N PRO A 33 -1.73 16.33 -16.23
CA PRO A 33 -2.32 16.24 -17.57
C PRO A 33 -1.30 16.40 -18.69
N LEU A 34 -0.16 17.06 -18.44
CA LEU A 34 0.88 17.31 -19.44
C LEU A 34 1.98 16.25 -19.37
N ALA A 35 2.57 16.07 -18.18
CA ALA A 35 3.69 15.17 -17.97
C ALA A 35 3.26 13.71 -17.78
N ARG A 36 1.96 13.45 -17.62
CA ARG A 36 1.38 12.11 -17.37
C ARG A 36 1.98 11.39 -16.16
N THR A 37 2.61 12.13 -15.26
CA THR A 37 3.23 11.61 -14.05
C THR A 37 2.16 11.41 -12.96
N PRO A 38 2.06 10.22 -12.35
CA PRO A 38 1.05 9.97 -11.31
C PRO A 38 1.26 10.78 -10.03
N TYR A 39 0.16 11.24 -9.44
CA TYR A 39 0.13 11.92 -8.14
C TYR A 39 0.27 10.92 -6.97
N HIS A 40 1.39 10.20 -6.92
CA HIS A 40 1.60 9.05 -6.02
C HIS A 40 2.22 9.40 -4.66
N LYS A 41 2.55 10.68 -4.40
CA LYS A 41 3.10 11.14 -3.12
C LYS A 41 2.03 11.52 -2.10
N HIS A 42 0.88 12.02 -2.57
CA HIS A 42 -0.25 12.42 -1.73
C HIS A 42 -1.53 11.88 -2.32
N VAL A 43 -2.04 10.81 -1.72
CA VAL A 43 -3.23 10.09 -2.17
C VAL A 43 -4.31 10.24 -1.10
N PRO A 44 -5.53 10.72 -1.44
CA PRO A 44 -6.65 10.71 -0.50
C PRO A 44 -7.00 9.29 -0.09
N VAL A 45 -7.09 9.04 1.21
CA VAL A 45 -7.37 7.72 1.77
C VAL A 45 -8.39 7.79 2.90
N ARG A 46 -9.04 6.66 3.18
CA ARG A 46 -9.92 6.47 4.32
C ARG A 46 -9.35 5.37 5.21
N VAL A 47 -9.12 5.69 6.48
CA VAL A 47 -8.59 4.73 7.47
C VAL A 47 -9.74 4.11 8.26
N ARG A 48 -9.62 2.81 8.52
CA ARG A 48 -10.54 2.03 9.36
C ARG A 48 -9.71 1.07 10.22
N PRO A 49 -10.21 0.64 11.39
CA PRO A 49 -9.58 -0.42 12.17
C PRO A 49 -9.41 -1.67 11.32
N ALA A 50 -8.20 -2.24 11.33
CA ALA A 50 -7.98 -3.57 10.77
C ALA A 50 -8.45 -4.62 11.79
N PRO A 51 -8.94 -5.79 11.34
CA PRO A 51 -9.14 -6.93 12.23
C PRO A 51 -7.80 -7.29 12.90
N ALA A 52 -7.89 -7.87 14.11
CA ALA A 52 -6.71 -8.42 14.77
C ALA A 52 -6.03 -9.42 13.81
N ARG A 53 -4.74 -9.23 13.60
CA ARG A 53 -3.97 -10.10 12.72
C ARG A 53 -3.74 -11.41 13.48
N GLU A 54 -4.36 -12.50 13.03
CA GLU A 54 -3.98 -13.82 13.51
C GLU A 54 -2.49 -14.04 13.19
N THR A 55 -1.70 -14.34 14.22
CA THR A 55 -0.32 -14.78 14.07
C THR A 55 -0.34 -16.16 13.39
N PRO A 56 0.29 -16.32 12.21
CA PRO A 56 0.43 -17.64 11.64
C PRO A 56 1.38 -18.46 12.51
N GLY A 57 0.83 -19.32 13.37
CA GLY A 57 1.55 -20.41 14.05
C GLY A 57 2.08 -20.14 15.45
N GLU A 58 1.19 -19.95 16.44
CA GLU A 58 1.50 -20.37 17.81
C GLU A 58 0.80 -21.72 18.02
N PRO A 59 1.52 -22.86 18.09
CA PRO A 59 0.90 -24.15 18.33
C PRO A 59 0.35 -24.19 19.76
N SER A 60 -0.89 -24.65 19.87
CA SER A 60 -1.55 -24.94 21.15
C SER A 60 -1.08 -26.25 21.76
#